data_AF-A0A1Q8AKQ5-F1
#
_entry.id   AF-A0A1Q8AKQ5-F1
#
_cell.length_a   1.000
_cell.length_b   1.000
_cell.length_c   1.000
_cell.angle_alpha   90.00
_cell.angle_beta   90.00
_cell.angle_gamma   90.00
#
_symmetry.space_group_name_H-M   'P 1'
#
loop_
_entity.id
_entity.type
_entity.pdbx_description
1 polymer ?
#
loop_
_entity_poly.entity_id
_entity_poly.type
_entity_poly.pdbx_seq_one_letter_code
_entity_poly.pdbx_strand_id
1 'polypeptide(L)'
;MAYVKASNPREGAQFGYAIALSSDGNTLAVGSQMEESASTGINGNQDDHSAFGAGAVYVYVRHGSGWSQQAYIKASNTGQDDQFGFNVALSADGNTLAVSAPYEDSAATGINGNQADNSMLNSGAVYVFARTGSTWSQQAYIKASNTGEADEGDQFGYSIGLTSDGNNLVVGAIGEDSAATGVNGNQKDNSAQGSGAAYVFSRSGSTWSQQAYLKAANAGANFLFGYSVAFSGDGSTIVVGSFDEGGSSREINGPYDRRAGGTGAAYIFTRSGASWSQQAYLKAKEGDRQDSMGCWVSISDDGNTVAAGALDEDTMVGGINVVQSGHSGVVDGPDDNSSGAAYVFVRNGTTWTEQANFKASNVGKDDWFGIRLHVSGDGNTLAVGAPNEDSAAQGINGNQNDNSADEAGAVYLFGRDGTTWSQQVYFKGSNTEKFDEFSSAIALSRDGRTMAVGAHFESSGAKGINGNQRDNSMSQSGAVYIFIR
;
A
#
# COMPACT_ATOMS: atom_id res chain seq x y z
N MET A 1 -2.11 -14.23 -19.01
CA MET A 1 -3.01 -13.91 -17.88
C MET A 1 -3.05 -15.11 -16.95
N ALA A 2 -3.11 -14.90 -15.64
CA ALA A 2 -3.39 -15.97 -14.67
C ALA A 2 -4.42 -15.49 -13.65
N TYR A 3 -5.26 -16.40 -13.18
CA TYR A 3 -6.19 -16.19 -12.08
C TYR A 3 -5.70 -17.02 -10.89
N VAL A 4 -5.51 -16.38 -9.76
CA VAL A 4 -4.83 -16.92 -8.59
C VAL A 4 -5.78 -16.85 -7.40
N LYS A 5 -5.94 -17.99 -6.73
CA LYS A 5 -6.71 -18.15 -5.50
C LYS A 5 -5.84 -18.81 -4.45
N ALA A 6 -6.19 -18.59 -3.18
CA ALA A 6 -5.69 -19.38 -2.07
C ALA A 6 -5.83 -20.89 -2.35
N SER A 7 -4.97 -21.71 -1.76
CA SER A 7 -5.12 -23.18 -1.74
C SER A 7 -6.33 -23.64 -0.91
N ASN A 8 -6.75 -22.82 0.05
CA ASN A 8 -7.84 -23.01 0.99
C ASN A 8 -8.80 -21.80 0.94
N PRO A 9 -9.49 -21.53 -0.19
CA PRO A 9 -10.44 -20.42 -0.26
C PRO A 9 -11.51 -20.59 0.82
N ARG A 10 -11.80 -19.49 1.50
CA ARG A 10 -12.67 -19.42 2.67
C ARG A 10 -13.55 -18.19 2.54
N GLU A 11 -14.77 -18.29 3.06
CA GLU A 11 -15.67 -17.16 3.12
C GLU A 11 -15.03 -16.02 3.91
N GLY A 12 -15.02 -14.81 3.35
CA GLY A 12 -14.51 -13.61 4.01
C GLY A 12 -13.01 -13.56 4.26
N ALA A 13 -12.20 -14.50 3.75
CA ALA A 13 -10.74 -14.52 3.99
C ALA A 13 -9.98 -13.39 3.28
N GLN A 14 -10.61 -12.73 2.29
CA GLN A 14 -10.09 -11.55 1.59
C GLN A 14 -8.72 -11.77 0.93
N PHE A 15 -8.50 -12.92 0.27
CA PHE A 15 -7.27 -13.16 -0.47
C PHE A 15 -7.09 -12.11 -1.59
N GLY A 16 -5.91 -11.49 -1.67
CA GLY A 16 -5.68 -10.39 -2.63
C GLY A 16 -5.87 -9.00 -2.03
N TYR A 17 -6.10 -8.90 -0.71
CA TYR A 17 -6.14 -7.63 0.00
C TYR A 17 -4.82 -6.84 -0.09
N ALA A 18 -3.69 -7.55 -0.04
CA ALA A 18 -2.36 -6.96 -0.24
C ALA A 18 -1.53 -7.80 -1.23
N ILE A 19 -0.72 -7.16 -2.05
CA ILE A 19 0.07 -7.83 -3.11
C ILE A 19 1.46 -7.22 -3.23
N ALA A 20 2.47 -8.07 -3.40
CA ALA A 20 3.80 -7.66 -3.84
C ALA A 20 4.33 -8.58 -4.95
N LEU A 21 5.09 -8.01 -5.89
CA LEU A 21 5.81 -8.72 -6.95
C LEU A 21 7.31 -8.51 -6.83
N SER A 22 8.10 -9.54 -7.14
CA SER A 22 9.54 -9.37 -7.39
C SER A 22 9.78 -8.54 -8.65
N SER A 23 10.98 -7.96 -8.78
CA SER A 23 11.30 -7.07 -9.91
C SER A 23 11.19 -7.74 -11.27
N ASP A 24 11.44 -9.05 -11.34
CA ASP A 24 11.30 -9.87 -12.55
C ASP A 24 9.87 -10.38 -12.80
N GLY A 25 8.93 -10.10 -11.89
CA GLY A 25 7.54 -10.54 -11.95
C GLY A 25 7.33 -12.05 -11.76
N ASN A 26 8.31 -12.79 -11.23
CA ASN A 26 8.23 -14.26 -11.08
C ASN A 26 7.94 -14.75 -9.66
N THR A 27 8.00 -13.89 -8.65
CA THR A 27 7.54 -14.20 -7.28
C THR A 27 6.41 -13.23 -6.91
N LEU A 28 5.30 -13.78 -6.44
CA LEU A 28 4.11 -13.06 -6.01
C LEU A 28 3.85 -13.40 -4.54
N ALA A 29 3.70 -12.40 -3.68
CA ALA A 29 3.18 -12.56 -2.33
C ALA A 29 1.78 -11.95 -2.27
N VAL A 30 0.84 -12.67 -1.65
CA VAL A 30 -0.56 -12.26 -1.52
C VAL A 30 -0.99 -12.36 -0.07
N GLY A 31 -1.45 -11.24 0.50
CA GLY A 31 -2.05 -11.17 1.83
C GLY A 31 -3.52 -11.59 1.81
N SER A 32 -3.93 -12.24 2.90
CA SER A 32 -5.30 -12.65 3.22
C SER A 32 -5.52 -12.35 4.69
N GLN A 33 -5.79 -11.08 5.01
CA GLN A 33 -5.73 -10.58 6.39
C GLN A 33 -6.79 -11.19 7.31
N MET A 34 -7.90 -11.65 6.74
CA MET A 34 -9.02 -12.26 7.47
C MET A 34 -8.95 -13.80 7.51
N GLU A 35 -7.82 -14.40 7.10
CA GLU A 35 -7.62 -15.85 7.18
C GLU A 35 -7.66 -16.34 8.64
N GLU A 36 -8.29 -17.50 8.87
CA GLU A 36 -8.79 -17.90 10.20
C GLU A 36 -7.97 -19.02 10.89
N SER A 37 -6.83 -19.43 10.32
CA SER A 37 -6.01 -20.50 10.88
C SER A 37 -5.21 -20.02 12.09
N ALA A 38 -5.23 -20.80 13.18
CA ALA A 38 -4.37 -20.58 14.34
C ALA A 38 -2.97 -21.21 14.16
N SER A 39 -2.68 -21.78 12.98
CA SER A 39 -1.35 -22.33 12.72
C SER A 39 -0.28 -21.23 12.70
N THR A 40 0.93 -21.57 13.17
CA THR A 40 2.07 -20.64 13.22
C THR A 40 3.15 -21.01 12.22
N GLY A 41 3.94 -20.02 11.81
CA GLY A 41 5.11 -20.23 10.95
C GLY A 41 4.77 -20.57 9.49
N ILE A 42 5.55 -21.47 8.88
CA ILE A 42 5.47 -21.76 7.44
C ILE A 42 4.84 -23.12 7.18
N ASN A 43 3.88 -23.15 6.26
CA ASN A 43 3.17 -24.35 5.78
C ASN A 43 2.47 -25.13 6.89
N GLY A 44 1.86 -24.40 7.83
CA GLY A 44 0.99 -24.95 8.87
C GLY A 44 -0.34 -25.51 8.33
N ASN A 45 -1.23 -25.90 9.25
CA ASN A 45 -2.54 -26.44 8.91
C ASN A 45 -3.49 -25.36 8.36
N GLN A 46 -3.70 -25.37 7.05
CA GLN A 46 -4.60 -24.46 6.33
C GLN A 46 -6.09 -24.81 6.47
N ASP A 47 -6.40 -25.99 7.03
CA ASP A 47 -7.78 -26.43 7.31
C ASP A 47 -8.19 -26.11 8.76
N ASP A 48 -7.43 -25.28 9.47
CA ASP A 48 -7.78 -24.76 10.78
C ASP A 48 -8.51 -23.41 10.66
N HIS A 49 -9.50 -23.19 11.53
CA HIS A 49 -10.39 -22.01 11.53
C HIS A 49 -10.68 -21.54 12.96
N SER A 50 -9.69 -21.68 13.84
CA SER A 50 -9.85 -21.43 15.27
C SER A 50 -9.39 -20.03 15.70
N ALA A 51 -8.87 -19.20 14.79
CA ALA A 51 -8.41 -17.84 15.08
C ALA A 51 -8.85 -16.87 13.96
N PHE A 52 -10.07 -16.36 14.08
CA PHE A 52 -10.62 -15.36 13.14
C PHE A 52 -9.67 -14.14 13.00
N GLY A 53 -9.52 -13.62 11.77
CA GLY A 53 -8.73 -12.40 11.55
C GLY A 53 -7.23 -12.55 11.84
N ALA A 54 -6.73 -13.77 12.04
CA ALA A 54 -5.32 -14.00 12.36
C ALA A 54 -4.40 -13.76 11.16
N GLY A 55 -4.94 -13.92 9.96
CA GLY A 55 -4.34 -13.52 8.69
C GLY A 55 -3.22 -14.42 8.19
N ALA A 56 -2.99 -14.42 6.87
CA ALA A 56 -1.97 -15.23 6.22
C ALA A 56 -1.34 -14.55 5.00
N VAL A 57 -0.18 -15.06 4.57
CA VAL A 57 0.42 -14.71 3.28
C VAL A 57 0.70 -15.96 2.46
N TYR A 58 0.34 -15.92 1.18
CA TYR A 58 0.57 -16.98 0.21
C TYR A 58 1.64 -16.52 -0.77
N VAL A 59 2.67 -17.34 -0.96
CA VAL A 59 3.74 -17.06 -1.93
C VAL A 59 3.57 -17.97 -3.14
N TYR A 60 3.51 -17.38 -4.33
CA TYR A 60 3.48 -18.08 -5.60
C TYR A 60 4.73 -17.78 -6.41
N VAL A 61 5.23 -18.78 -7.14
CA VAL A 61 6.40 -18.65 -8.01
C VAL A 61 6.02 -19.10 -9.41
N ARG A 62 6.54 -18.37 -10.40
CA ARG A 62 6.36 -18.66 -11.81
C ARG A 62 7.45 -19.60 -12.32
N HIS A 63 7.04 -20.68 -12.96
CA HIS A 63 7.91 -21.62 -13.66
C HIS A 63 7.47 -21.75 -15.12
N GLY A 64 8.26 -21.19 -16.04
CA GLY A 64 7.86 -21.08 -17.45
C GLY A 64 6.61 -20.19 -17.60
N SER A 65 5.55 -20.74 -18.18
CA SER A 65 4.27 -20.03 -18.32
C SER A 65 3.30 -20.22 -17.15
N GLY A 66 3.59 -21.14 -16.23
CA GLY A 66 2.70 -21.50 -15.11
C GLY A 66 3.11 -20.87 -13.79
N TRP A 67 2.14 -20.70 -12.90
CA TRP A 67 2.35 -20.34 -11.50
C TRP A 67 2.07 -21.54 -10.61
N SER A 68 2.72 -21.60 -9.45
CA SER A 68 2.42 -22.56 -8.40
C SER A 68 2.68 -21.94 -7.03
N GLN A 69 1.86 -22.30 -6.04
CA GLN A 69 2.11 -21.90 -4.66
C GLN A 69 3.39 -22.57 -4.14
N GLN A 70 4.29 -21.77 -3.58
CA GLN A 70 5.52 -22.19 -2.94
C GLN A 70 5.39 -22.24 -1.42
N ALA A 71 4.62 -21.31 -0.83
CA ALA A 71 4.46 -21.25 0.62
C ALA A 71 3.10 -20.70 1.05
N TYR A 72 2.71 -21.09 2.26
CA TYR A 72 1.70 -20.47 3.11
C TYR A 72 2.41 -20.03 4.39
N ILE A 73 2.29 -18.76 4.75
CA ILE A 73 3.08 -18.13 5.81
C ILE A 73 2.14 -17.49 6.82
N LYS A 74 2.41 -17.75 8.10
CA LYS A 74 1.73 -17.20 9.27
C LYS A 74 2.73 -16.53 10.20
N ALA A 75 2.24 -15.63 11.05
CA ALA A 75 3.01 -15.11 12.18
C ALA A 75 3.49 -16.26 13.08
N SER A 76 4.67 -16.12 13.67
CA SER A 76 5.21 -17.09 14.65
C SER A 76 4.43 -17.12 15.96
N ASN A 77 3.73 -16.04 16.28
CA ASN A 77 2.84 -15.84 17.43
C ASN A 77 1.44 -15.46 16.96
N THR A 78 0.85 -16.30 16.11
CA THR A 78 -0.49 -16.05 15.55
C THR A 78 -1.52 -15.77 16.66
N GLY A 79 -2.06 -14.55 16.67
CA GLY A 79 -3.19 -14.12 17.50
C GLY A 79 -4.45 -13.90 16.67
N GLN A 80 -5.59 -13.88 17.34
CA GLN A 80 -6.87 -13.53 16.73
C GLN A 80 -6.88 -12.03 16.41
N ASP A 81 -7.42 -11.65 15.25
CA ASP A 81 -7.56 -10.24 14.81
C ASP A 81 -6.24 -9.45 14.67
N ASP A 82 -5.06 -10.09 14.76
CA ASP A 82 -3.76 -9.47 14.49
C ASP A 82 -3.60 -9.00 13.02
N GLN A 83 -4.39 -9.58 12.11
CA GLN A 83 -4.42 -9.30 10.68
C GLN A 83 -3.06 -9.42 9.98
N PHE A 84 -2.31 -10.49 10.28
CA PHE A 84 -1.07 -10.78 9.57
C PHE A 84 -1.29 -10.87 8.05
N GLY A 85 -0.51 -10.13 7.26
CA GLY A 85 -0.73 -10.02 5.81
C GLY A 85 -1.53 -8.79 5.40
N PHE A 86 -1.82 -7.88 6.34
CA PHE A 86 -2.43 -6.57 6.07
C PHE A 86 -1.67 -5.79 4.99
N ASN A 87 -0.33 -5.75 5.08
CA ASN A 87 0.54 -5.31 3.99
C ASN A 87 1.70 -6.28 3.78
N VAL A 88 2.18 -6.37 2.53
CA VAL A 88 3.32 -7.22 2.12
C VAL A 88 4.29 -6.44 1.23
N ALA A 89 5.59 -6.68 1.39
CA ALA A 89 6.64 -6.12 0.53
C ALA A 89 7.71 -7.17 0.19
N LEU A 90 8.11 -7.25 -1.07
CA LEU A 90 9.12 -8.19 -1.57
C LEU A 90 10.39 -7.47 -2.04
N SER A 91 11.55 -8.08 -1.82
CA SER A 91 12.80 -7.66 -2.46
C SER A 91 12.79 -7.95 -3.96
N ALA A 92 13.69 -7.31 -4.70
CA ALA A 92 13.76 -7.44 -6.16
C ALA A 92 13.98 -8.88 -6.63
N ASP A 93 14.74 -9.67 -5.87
CA ASP A 93 15.01 -11.09 -6.12
C ASP A 93 13.91 -12.03 -5.56
N GLY A 94 12.90 -11.47 -4.89
CA GLY A 94 11.80 -12.20 -4.26
C GLY A 94 12.22 -13.07 -3.07
N ASN A 95 13.42 -12.87 -2.50
CA ASN A 95 13.94 -13.71 -1.41
C ASN A 95 13.81 -13.10 -0.02
N THR A 96 13.42 -11.84 0.11
CA THR A 96 13.06 -11.21 1.39
C THR A 96 11.62 -10.73 1.29
N LEU A 97 10.81 -11.14 2.26
CA LEU A 97 9.41 -10.75 2.39
C LEU A 97 9.21 -10.07 3.73
N ALA A 98 8.71 -8.84 3.74
CA ALA A 98 8.20 -8.19 4.94
C ALA A 98 6.66 -8.32 4.95
N VAL A 99 6.10 -8.61 6.12
CA VAL A 99 4.65 -8.76 6.34
C VAL A 99 4.26 -8.01 7.59
N SER A 100 3.23 -7.16 7.53
CA SER A 100 2.72 -6.48 8.71
C SER A 100 1.52 -7.18 9.35
N ALA A 101 1.37 -6.91 10.64
CA ALA A 101 0.23 -7.25 11.48
C ALA A 101 -0.03 -6.04 12.40
N PRO A 102 -0.70 -4.98 11.90
CA PRO A 102 -0.80 -3.70 12.61
C PRO A 102 -1.58 -3.77 13.91
N TYR A 103 -2.38 -4.83 14.10
CA TYR A 103 -3.20 -5.06 15.29
C TYR A 103 -2.61 -6.10 16.24
N GLU A 104 -1.37 -6.55 16.00
CA GLU A 104 -0.70 -7.46 16.92
C GLU A 104 -0.43 -6.81 18.29
N ASP A 105 -0.85 -7.50 19.34
CA ASP A 105 -0.71 -7.04 20.72
C ASP A 105 0.65 -7.43 21.29
N SER A 106 1.43 -6.46 21.79
CA SER A 106 2.66 -6.75 22.56
C SER A 106 3.33 -5.50 23.13
N ALA A 107 3.83 -5.53 24.37
CA ALA A 107 4.69 -4.47 24.91
C ALA A 107 6.17 -4.67 24.54
N ALA A 108 6.50 -5.67 23.72
CA ALA A 108 7.85 -5.87 23.19
C ALA A 108 8.30 -4.66 22.35
N THR A 109 9.53 -4.22 22.54
CA THR A 109 10.13 -3.13 21.76
C THR A 109 11.32 -3.61 20.95
N GLY A 110 11.59 -2.95 19.83
CA GLY A 110 12.74 -3.23 18.98
C GLY A 110 12.65 -4.57 18.23
N ILE A 111 13.75 -5.32 18.18
CA ILE A 111 13.86 -6.49 17.30
C ILE A 111 13.94 -7.77 18.14
N ASN A 112 13.11 -8.76 17.78
CA ASN A 112 13.06 -10.10 18.36
C ASN A 112 12.81 -10.09 19.88
N GLY A 113 11.92 -9.19 20.33
CA GLY A 113 11.41 -9.20 21.70
C GLY A 113 10.53 -10.41 22.02
N ASN A 114 9.85 -10.37 23.17
CA ASN A 114 8.99 -11.45 23.61
C ASN A 114 7.68 -11.51 22.81
N GLN A 115 7.61 -12.38 21.81
CA GLN A 115 6.42 -12.56 20.97
C GLN A 115 5.24 -13.23 21.68
N ALA A 116 5.41 -13.74 22.90
CA ALA A 116 4.29 -14.29 23.69
C ALA A 116 3.58 -13.22 24.53
N ASP A 117 4.14 -12.00 24.60
CA ASP A 117 3.54 -10.89 25.29
C ASP A 117 2.39 -10.30 24.46
N ASN A 118 1.23 -10.11 25.10
CA ASN A 118 0.00 -9.52 24.54
C ASN A 118 -0.53 -8.39 25.46
N SER A 119 0.35 -7.69 26.16
CA SER A 119 -0.03 -6.72 27.20
C SER A 119 -0.23 -5.28 26.72
N MET A 120 -0.03 -4.99 25.44
CA MET A 120 -0.22 -3.68 24.82
C MET A 120 -1.07 -3.85 23.57
N LEU A 121 -2.30 -3.34 23.59
CA LEU A 121 -3.26 -3.56 22.52
C LEU A 121 -2.85 -2.81 21.24
N ASN A 122 -3.04 -3.44 20.08
CA ASN A 122 -2.85 -2.84 18.75
C ASN A 122 -1.51 -2.12 18.56
N SER A 123 -0.47 -2.53 19.27
CA SER A 123 0.83 -1.86 19.16
C SER A 123 1.54 -2.21 17.85
N GLY A 124 1.16 -3.33 17.22
CA GLY A 124 1.44 -3.70 15.85
C GLY A 124 2.85 -4.22 15.61
N ALA A 125 3.03 -5.10 14.62
CA ALA A 125 4.31 -5.73 14.32
C ALA A 125 4.59 -5.86 12.83
N VAL A 126 5.88 -6.05 12.50
CA VAL A 126 6.34 -6.46 11.17
C VAL A 126 7.25 -7.68 11.28
N TYR A 127 6.99 -8.67 10.44
CA TYR A 127 7.75 -9.91 10.37
C TYR A 127 8.55 -9.93 9.07
N VAL A 128 9.82 -10.29 9.16
CA VAL A 128 10.68 -10.44 7.98
C VAL A 128 10.99 -11.91 7.77
N PHE A 129 10.74 -12.41 6.58
CA PHE A 129 11.05 -13.76 6.14
C PHE A 129 12.12 -13.74 5.06
N ALA A 130 12.98 -14.75 5.07
CA ALA A 130 14.00 -14.98 4.06
C ALA A 130 13.77 -16.32 3.35
N ARG A 131 14.04 -16.36 2.04
CA ARG A 131 13.98 -17.55 1.20
C ARG A 131 15.37 -18.03 0.83
N THR A 132 15.63 -19.32 1.00
CA THR A 132 16.80 -20.01 0.43
C THR A 132 16.33 -21.23 -0.36
N GLY A 133 16.54 -21.22 -1.68
CA GLY A 133 15.93 -22.20 -2.56
C GLY A 133 14.41 -22.07 -2.55
N SER A 134 13.70 -23.11 -2.13
CA SER A 134 12.24 -23.10 -1.94
C SER A 134 11.80 -22.93 -0.48
N THR A 135 12.75 -22.83 0.46
CA THR A 135 12.44 -22.81 1.89
C THR A 135 12.39 -21.38 2.40
N TRP A 136 11.28 -21.03 3.04
CA TRP A 136 11.09 -19.78 3.77
C TRP A 136 11.35 -19.97 5.25
N SER A 137 11.93 -18.97 5.91
CA SER A 137 12.14 -18.92 7.36
C SER A 137 11.98 -17.50 7.88
N GLN A 138 11.37 -17.33 9.05
CA GLN A 138 11.33 -16.04 9.72
C GLN A 138 12.74 -15.63 10.17
N GLN A 139 13.14 -14.43 9.78
CA GLN A 139 14.41 -13.80 10.13
C GLN A 139 14.25 -12.81 11.29
N ALA A 140 13.12 -12.09 11.35
CA ALA A 140 12.89 -11.09 12.39
C ALA A 140 11.41 -10.91 12.73
N TYR A 141 11.16 -10.53 13.98
CA TYR A 141 9.95 -9.88 14.49
C TYR A 141 10.36 -8.47 14.93
N ILE A 142 9.72 -7.45 14.35
CA ILE A 142 10.11 -6.05 14.50
C ILE A 142 8.93 -5.29 15.11
N LYS A 143 9.23 -4.56 16.18
CA LYS A 143 8.35 -3.64 16.88
C LYS A 143 8.94 -2.23 16.84
N ALA A 144 8.08 -1.23 17.01
CA ALA A 144 8.51 0.11 17.29
C ALA A 144 9.39 0.17 18.56
N SER A 145 10.21 1.20 18.67
CA SER A 145 10.96 1.51 19.90
C SER A 145 10.09 2.13 21.01
N ASN A 146 8.92 2.63 20.63
CA ASN A 146 7.83 3.13 21.45
C ASN A 146 6.54 2.49 20.91
N THR A 147 5.86 1.68 21.71
CA THR A 147 4.71 0.86 21.30
C THR A 147 3.36 1.51 21.64
N GLY A 148 3.35 2.83 21.84
CA GLY A 148 2.18 3.58 22.29
C GLY A 148 1.75 3.30 23.74
N GLU A 149 0.50 3.68 24.00
CA GLU A 149 -0.23 3.55 25.25
C GLU A 149 -0.98 2.21 25.36
N ALA A 150 -1.18 1.75 26.61
CA ALA A 150 -1.76 0.45 26.92
C ALA A 150 -3.13 0.17 26.29
N ASP A 151 -3.95 1.22 26.13
CA ASP A 151 -5.33 1.08 25.70
C ASP A 151 -5.54 1.34 24.20
N GLU A 152 -4.57 1.96 23.50
CA GLU A 152 -4.78 2.46 22.14
C GLU A 152 -3.70 2.06 21.11
N GLY A 153 -2.44 1.79 21.51
CA GLY A 153 -1.36 1.32 20.62
C GLY A 153 -1.05 2.23 19.41
N ASP A 154 0.18 2.16 18.89
CA ASP A 154 0.57 3.04 17.76
C ASP A 154 0.26 2.45 16.37
N GLN A 155 -0.28 1.21 16.31
CA GLN A 155 -0.57 0.48 15.07
C GLN A 155 0.67 0.36 14.15
N PHE A 156 1.83 0.05 14.73
CA PHE A 156 3.07 -0.11 13.97
C PHE A 156 2.93 -1.22 12.92
N GLY A 157 3.28 -0.94 11.67
CA GLY A 157 3.04 -1.86 10.57
C GLY A 157 1.80 -1.53 9.74
N TYR A 158 1.13 -0.41 10.04
CA TYR A 158 0.01 0.07 9.22
C TYR A 158 0.39 0.18 7.74
N SER A 159 1.61 0.64 7.46
CA SER A 159 2.21 0.61 6.12
C SER A 159 3.67 0.16 6.18
N ILE A 160 4.16 -0.48 5.10
CA ILE A 160 5.54 -0.96 5.01
C ILE A 160 6.12 -0.74 3.60
N GLY A 161 7.44 -0.52 3.52
CA GLY A 161 8.19 -0.45 2.27
C GLY A 161 9.57 -1.08 2.40
N LEU A 162 10.01 -1.85 1.40
CA LEU A 162 11.26 -2.62 1.43
C LEU A 162 12.14 -2.25 0.23
N THR A 163 13.45 -2.10 0.44
CA THR A 163 14.40 -1.82 -0.65
C THR A 163 14.60 -3.04 -1.56
N SER A 164 15.08 -2.80 -2.79
CA SER A 164 15.30 -3.87 -3.78
C SER A 164 16.24 -4.97 -3.29
N ASP A 165 17.23 -4.64 -2.46
CA ASP A 165 18.15 -5.61 -1.85
C ASP A 165 17.59 -6.32 -0.60
N GLY A 166 16.38 -5.94 -0.17
CA GLY A 166 15.72 -6.46 1.03
C GLY A 166 16.37 -6.03 2.35
N ASN A 167 17.31 -5.09 2.34
CA ASN A 167 18.12 -4.78 3.52
C ASN A 167 17.63 -3.57 4.32
N ASN A 168 16.74 -2.73 3.78
CA ASN A 168 16.15 -1.62 4.51
C ASN A 168 14.64 -1.67 4.43
N LEU A 169 14.00 -1.42 5.56
CA LEU A 169 12.56 -1.45 5.75
C LEU A 169 12.13 -0.09 6.31
N VAL A 170 11.08 0.50 5.76
CA VAL A 170 10.35 1.62 6.37
C VAL A 170 9.00 1.11 6.85
N VAL A 171 8.58 1.52 8.04
CA VAL A 171 7.31 1.11 8.66
C VAL A 171 6.56 2.33 9.18
N GLY A 172 5.30 2.50 8.81
CA GLY A 172 4.40 3.51 9.36
C GLY A 172 3.72 3.06 10.64
N ALA A 173 3.45 4.01 11.54
CA ALA A 173 2.65 3.84 12.75
C ALA A 173 1.74 5.07 12.88
N ILE A 174 0.47 4.92 12.52
CA ILE A 174 -0.46 6.06 12.39
C ILE A 174 -0.99 6.57 13.74
N GLY A 175 -0.99 5.70 14.75
CA GLY A 175 -1.40 6.03 16.12
C GLY A 175 -0.30 6.68 16.95
N GLU A 176 0.88 6.95 16.39
CA GLU A 176 1.98 7.52 17.16
C GLU A 176 1.73 8.99 17.55
N ASP A 177 1.92 9.29 18.84
CA ASP A 177 1.38 10.50 19.46
C ASP A 177 2.40 11.63 19.72
N SER A 178 3.62 11.52 19.18
CA SER A 178 4.67 12.50 19.48
C SER A 178 4.50 13.82 18.73
N ALA A 179 4.66 14.95 19.44
CA ALA A 179 4.76 16.25 18.79
C ALA A 179 6.16 16.54 18.21
N ALA A 180 7.07 15.55 18.23
CA ALA A 180 8.37 15.67 17.60
C ALA A 180 8.26 16.00 16.11
N THR A 181 9.26 16.72 15.60
CA THR A 181 9.38 17.06 14.18
C THR A 181 10.72 16.62 13.63
N GLY A 182 10.78 16.38 12.32
CA GLY A 182 12.01 16.00 11.64
C GLY A 182 12.47 14.57 11.97
N VAL A 183 13.77 14.39 12.17
CA VAL A 183 14.38 13.05 12.28
C VAL A 183 14.95 12.84 13.67
N ASN A 184 14.63 11.69 14.28
CA ASN A 184 15.12 11.23 15.58
C ASN A 184 14.78 12.18 16.74
N GLY A 185 13.58 12.77 16.70
CA GLY A 185 13.02 13.51 17.82
C GLY A 185 12.62 12.63 19.01
N ASN A 186 11.95 13.24 20.00
CA ASN A 186 11.57 12.54 21.24
C ASN A 186 10.39 11.58 21.03
N GLN A 187 10.68 10.29 20.91
CA GLN A 187 9.68 9.21 20.76
C GLN A 187 8.88 8.90 22.04
N LYS A 188 9.20 9.53 23.17
CA LYS A 188 8.45 9.37 24.44
C LYS A 188 7.44 10.48 24.68
N ASP A 189 7.43 11.47 23.79
CA ASP A 189 6.41 12.51 23.80
C ASP A 189 5.13 11.91 23.20
N ASN A 190 3.99 12.13 23.86
CA ASN A 190 2.67 11.69 23.43
C ASN A 190 1.67 12.87 23.50
N SER A 191 2.12 14.07 23.15
CA SER A 191 1.32 15.31 23.27
C SER A 191 0.57 15.72 22.00
N ALA A 192 0.64 14.93 20.93
CA ALA A 192 -0.01 15.16 19.64
C ALA A 192 -0.66 13.87 19.11
N GLN A 193 -1.84 13.55 19.64
CA GLN A 193 -2.64 12.37 19.30
C GLN A 193 -2.71 12.13 17.78
N GLY A 194 -2.46 10.91 17.32
CA GLY A 194 -2.58 10.48 15.92
C GLY A 194 -1.73 11.28 14.95
N SER A 195 -0.64 11.89 15.42
CA SER A 195 0.25 12.67 14.54
C SER A 195 1.05 11.78 13.60
N GLY A 196 1.26 10.51 13.99
CA GLY A 196 1.84 9.44 13.23
C GLY A 196 3.36 9.54 13.07
N ALA A 197 4.01 8.41 12.79
CA ALA A 197 5.45 8.32 12.57
C ALA A 197 5.81 7.29 11.50
N ALA A 198 7.04 7.38 10.99
CA ALA A 198 7.65 6.31 10.21
C ALA A 198 9.02 5.91 10.78
N TYR A 199 9.33 4.62 10.78
CA TYR A 199 10.53 4.05 11.37
C TYR A 199 11.35 3.39 10.27
N VAL A 200 12.65 3.66 10.25
CA VAL A 200 13.56 3.08 9.26
C VAL A 200 14.42 2.05 9.96
N PHE A 201 14.46 0.83 9.42
CA PHE A 201 15.30 -0.26 9.88
C PHE A 201 16.26 -0.68 8.77
N SER A 202 17.42 -1.18 9.16
CA SER A 202 18.37 -1.80 8.23
C SER A 202 18.93 -3.09 8.81
N ARG A 203 19.23 -4.07 7.95
CA ARG A 203 19.96 -5.28 8.33
C ARG A 203 21.40 -5.31 7.81
N SER A 204 22.25 -5.93 8.62
CA SER A 204 23.58 -6.39 8.22
C SER A 204 23.68 -7.87 8.52
N GLY A 205 23.78 -8.71 7.49
CA GLY A 205 23.59 -10.15 7.62
C GLY A 205 22.15 -10.45 8.06
N SER A 206 21.98 -11.23 9.14
CA SER A 206 20.66 -11.54 9.70
C SER A 206 20.12 -10.50 10.68
N THR A 207 20.96 -9.58 11.16
CA THR A 207 20.63 -8.69 12.28
C THR A 207 20.02 -7.39 11.79
N TRP A 208 18.78 -7.11 12.22
CA TRP A 208 18.09 -5.84 12.00
C TRP A 208 18.35 -4.85 13.13
N SER A 209 18.32 -3.56 12.80
CA SER A 209 18.42 -2.45 13.75
C SER A 209 17.63 -1.25 13.25
N GLN A 210 17.03 -0.49 14.15
CA GLN A 210 16.42 0.80 13.82
C GLN A 210 17.53 1.82 13.53
N GLN A 211 17.39 2.53 12.42
CA GLN A 211 18.29 3.56 11.93
C GLN A 211 17.73 4.97 12.11
N ALA A 212 16.40 5.12 11.98
CA ALA A 212 15.76 6.41 12.12
C ALA A 212 14.31 6.30 12.60
N TYR A 213 13.83 7.41 13.15
CA TYR A 213 12.44 7.74 13.41
C TYR A 213 12.14 9.06 12.69
N LEU A 214 11.12 9.06 11.84
CA LEU A 214 10.80 10.13 10.92
C LEU A 214 9.45 10.75 11.30
N LYS A 215 9.43 12.07 11.33
CA LYS A 215 8.25 12.91 11.52
C LYS A 215 8.26 14.02 10.47
N ALA A 216 7.07 14.45 10.06
CA ALA A 216 6.93 15.65 9.25
C ALA A 216 7.53 16.87 10.00
N ALA A 217 8.12 17.82 9.26
CA ALA A 217 8.61 19.08 9.82
C ALA A 217 7.47 19.95 10.41
N ASN A 218 6.24 19.72 9.98
CA ASN A 218 5.00 20.37 10.41
C ASN A 218 4.03 19.39 11.08
N ALA A 219 4.56 18.46 11.88
CA ALA A 219 3.74 17.51 12.64
C ALA A 219 2.56 18.19 13.34
N GLY A 220 1.42 17.49 13.36
CA GLY A 220 0.17 17.95 13.94
C GLY A 220 -0.68 16.76 14.33
N ALA A 221 -1.55 16.95 15.34
CA ALA A 221 -2.46 15.91 15.78
C ALA A 221 -3.39 15.47 14.63
N ASN A 222 -3.69 14.17 14.59
CA ASN A 222 -4.54 13.50 13.60
C ASN A 222 -4.08 13.65 12.14
N PHE A 223 -2.81 13.98 11.89
CA PHE A 223 -2.29 14.06 10.52
C PHE A 223 -1.92 12.68 9.94
N LEU A 224 -1.87 11.64 10.79
CA LEU A 224 -1.65 10.25 10.38
C LEU A 224 -0.40 10.08 9.51
N PHE A 225 0.69 10.77 9.86
CA PHE A 225 1.95 10.60 9.13
C PHE A 225 2.42 9.14 9.20
N GLY A 226 2.75 8.54 8.07
CA GLY A 226 3.01 7.09 8.00
C GLY A 226 1.80 6.28 7.55
N TYR A 227 0.68 6.93 7.17
CA TYR A 227 -0.47 6.25 6.58
C TYR A 227 -0.10 5.40 5.37
N SER A 228 0.77 5.94 4.52
CA SER A 228 1.41 5.18 3.44
C SER A 228 2.91 5.48 3.43
N VAL A 229 3.73 4.48 3.08
CA VAL A 229 5.19 4.64 2.95
C VAL A 229 5.69 3.90 1.73
N ALA A 230 6.73 4.45 1.09
CA ALA A 230 7.44 3.77 0.02
C ALA A 230 8.95 4.07 0.09
N PHE A 231 9.75 3.09 -0.33
CA PHE A 231 11.20 3.19 -0.38
C PHE A 231 11.66 3.11 -1.84
N SER A 232 12.55 4.00 -2.28
CA SER A 232 13.22 3.83 -3.57
C SER A 232 14.05 2.55 -3.58
N GLY A 233 14.12 1.91 -4.75
CA GLY A 233 14.84 0.64 -4.92
C GLY A 233 16.31 0.70 -4.48
N ASP A 234 16.97 1.84 -4.70
CA ASP A 234 18.36 2.11 -4.28
C ASP A 234 18.54 2.37 -2.77
N GLY A 235 17.45 2.50 -2.01
CA GLY A 235 17.48 2.76 -0.58
C GLY A 235 17.90 4.19 -0.17
N SER A 236 17.87 5.16 -1.09
CA SER A 236 18.29 6.54 -0.82
C SER A 236 17.15 7.51 -0.50
N THR A 237 15.91 7.18 -0.90
CA THR A 237 14.75 8.07 -0.81
C THR A 237 13.55 7.33 -0.21
N ILE A 238 12.85 7.96 0.73
CA ILE A 238 11.60 7.49 1.32
C ILE A 238 10.51 8.52 1.03
N VAL A 239 9.33 8.03 0.67
CA VAL A 239 8.09 8.81 0.64
C VAL A 239 7.23 8.41 1.83
N VAL A 240 6.67 9.37 2.54
CA VAL A 240 5.69 9.13 3.61
C VAL A 240 4.46 9.98 3.37
N GLY A 241 3.30 9.32 3.25
CA GLY A 241 1.99 9.96 3.19
C GLY A 241 1.51 10.39 4.57
N SER A 242 0.77 11.49 4.60
CA SER A 242 0.07 12.03 5.77
C SER A 242 -1.33 12.37 5.31
N PHE A 243 -2.22 11.39 5.46
CA PHE A 243 -3.57 11.37 4.87
C PHE A 243 -4.37 12.64 5.22
N ASP A 244 -4.36 13.02 6.50
CA ASP A 244 -5.20 14.10 7.04
C ASP A 244 -4.44 15.42 7.27
N GLU A 245 -3.31 15.62 6.60
CA GLU A 245 -2.51 16.83 6.74
C GLU A 245 -3.33 18.10 6.41
N GLY A 246 -3.24 19.10 7.30
CA GLY A 246 -4.15 20.24 7.34
C GLY A 246 -3.68 21.52 6.63
N GLY A 247 -2.61 21.47 5.84
CA GLY A 247 -1.95 22.63 5.24
C GLY A 247 -2.64 23.12 3.97
N SER A 248 -2.91 24.43 3.89
CA SER A 248 -3.56 25.04 2.72
C SER A 248 -2.63 25.34 1.53
N SER A 249 -1.37 24.95 1.60
CA SER A 249 -0.42 25.14 0.50
C SER A 249 -0.78 24.25 -0.69
N ARG A 250 -0.74 24.83 -1.89
CA ARG A 250 -0.81 24.12 -3.18
C ARG A 250 0.54 24.13 -3.92
N GLU A 251 1.58 24.56 -3.22
CA GLU A 251 2.95 24.60 -3.71
C GLU A 251 3.79 23.57 -2.98
N ILE A 252 4.68 22.91 -3.72
CA ILE A 252 5.72 22.05 -3.17
C ILE A 252 6.64 22.91 -2.29
N ASN A 253 6.86 22.47 -1.05
CA ASN A 253 7.59 23.23 -0.03
C ASN A 253 6.99 24.61 0.27
N GLY A 254 5.69 24.79 0.03
CA GLY A 254 5.00 25.99 0.46
C GLY A 254 4.92 26.10 1.99
N PRO A 255 4.40 27.23 2.51
CA PRO A 255 4.37 27.51 3.93
C PRO A 255 3.47 26.51 4.67
N TYR A 256 3.90 26.15 5.89
CA TYR A 256 3.07 25.35 6.79
C TYR A 256 1.98 26.21 7.43
N ASP A 257 0.76 25.71 7.40
CA ASP A 257 -0.35 26.19 8.21
C ASP A 257 -1.30 25.04 8.56
N ARG A 258 -2.43 25.34 9.19
CA ARG A 258 -3.47 24.37 9.53
C ARG A 258 -4.85 24.86 9.09
N ARG A 259 -4.92 25.52 7.94
CA ARG A 259 -6.12 26.22 7.47
C ARG A 259 -6.96 25.38 6.51
N ALA A 260 -6.55 24.16 6.17
CA ALA A 260 -7.26 23.30 5.24
C ALA A 260 -7.15 21.83 5.68
N GLY A 261 -7.97 21.44 6.66
CA GLY A 261 -8.01 20.06 7.15
C GLY A 261 -8.25 19.05 6.04
N GLY A 262 -7.60 17.89 6.11
CA GLY A 262 -7.80 16.77 5.19
C GLY A 262 -7.26 16.98 3.78
N THR A 263 -6.51 18.05 3.49
CA THR A 263 -5.90 18.20 2.15
C THR A 263 -4.88 17.10 1.84
N GLY A 264 -4.27 16.51 2.88
CA GLY A 264 -3.25 15.49 2.79
C GLY A 264 -1.92 15.97 2.20
N ALA A 265 -0.85 15.21 2.43
CA ALA A 265 0.46 15.49 1.86
C ALA A 265 1.33 14.23 1.72
N ALA A 266 2.39 14.35 0.91
CA ALA A 266 3.48 13.38 0.87
C ALA A 266 4.82 14.07 1.19
N TYR A 267 5.65 13.42 2.00
CA TYR A 267 6.94 13.96 2.44
C TYR A 267 8.07 13.10 1.90
N ILE A 268 9.08 13.76 1.34
CA ILE A 268 10.27 13.10 0.79
C ILE A 268 11.40 13.22 1.79
N PHE A 269 11.94 12.08 2.22
CA PHE A 269 13.15 12.00 3.02
C PHE A 269 14.27 11.43 2.17
N THR A 270 15.45 12.03 2.23
CA THR A 270 16.64 11.55 1.51
C THR A 270 17.77 11.25 2.48
N ARG A 271 18.57 10.24 2.15
CA ARG A 271 19.71 9.81 2.93
C ARG A 271 21.01 10.42 2.40
N SER A 272 21.83 10.94 3.32
CA SER A 272 23.22 11.31 3.07
C SER A 272 24.11 10.60 4.09
N GLY A 273 24.88 9.61 3.63
CA GLY A 273 25.61 8.70 4.53
C GLY A 273 24.65 7.91 5.43
N ALA A 274 24.75 8.09 6.75
CA ALA A 274 23.85 7.46 7.71
C ALA A 274 22.64 8.33 8.11
N SER A 275 22.61 9.59 7.69
CA SER A 275 21.63 10.57 8.14
C SER A 275 20.48 10.74 7.15
N TRP A 276 19.26 10.83 7.68
CA TRP A 276 18.06 11.18 6.93
C TRP A 276 17.69 12.64 7.16
N SER A 277 17.13 13.29 6.15
CA SER A 277 16.50 14.61 6.29
C SER A 277 15.32 14.75 5.34
N GLN A 278 14.30 15.51 5.73
CA GLN A 278 13.20 15.89 4.84
C GLN A 278 13.74 16.80 3.73
N GLN A 279 13.61 16.36 2.48
CA GLN A 279 13.97 17.11 1.27
C GLN A 279 12.78 17.88 0.71
N ALA A 280 11.57 17.31 0.78
CA ALA A 280 10.39 17.94 0.22
C ALA A 280 9.11 17.66 1.01
N TYR A 281 8.17 18.61 0.92
CA TYR A 281 6.77 18.54 1.28
C TYR A 281 5.98 18.71 -0.01
N LEU A 282 5.38 17.62 -0.49
CA LEU A 282 4.64 17.57 -1.75
C LEU A 282 3.17 17.89 -1.47
N LYS A 283 2.61 18.76 -2.30
CA LYS A 283 1.20 19.14 -2.35
C LYS A 283 0.75 19.16 -3.79
N ALA A 284 -0.49 18.74 -4.04
CA ALA A 284 -1.13 18.87 -5.34
C ALA A 284 -1.43 20.34 -5.64
N LYS A 285 -1.18 20.77 -6.88
CA LYS A 285 -1.48 22.14 -7.35
C LYS A 285 -2.97 22.44 -7.33
N GLU A 286 -3.77 21.42 -7.65
CA GLU A 286 -5.22 21.47 -7.70
C GLU A 286 -5.85 20.81 -6.46
N GLY A 287 -5.09 20.68 -5.35
CA GLY A 287 -5.59 20.06 -4.13
C GLY A 287 -6.53 20.97 -3.34
N ASP A 288 -7.61 20.37 -2.85
CA ASP A 288 -8.63 20.97 -2.01
C ASP A 288 -8.71 20.33 -0.62
N ARG A 289 -9.51 20.96 0.25
CA ARG A 289 -9.78 20.43 1.58
C ARG A 289 -10.40 19.04 1.42
N GLN A 290 -10.00 18.13 2.30
CA GLN A 290 -10.49 16.75 2.36
C GLN A 290 -10.12 15.84 1.19
N ASP A 291 -9.40 16.30 0.15
CA ASP A 291 -8.90 15.42 -0.93
C ASP A 291 -7.99 14.27 -0.45
N SER A 292 -7.38 14.42 0.72
CA SER A 292 -6.59 13.40 1.40
C SER A 292 -5.41 12.86 0.59
N MET A 293 -4.65 13.75 -0.08
CA MET A 293 -3.46 13.34 -0.84
C MET A 293 -2.46 12.61 0.06
N GLY A 294 -1.89 11.51 -0.43
CA GLY A 294 -0.97 10.66 0.34
C GLY A 294 -1.67 9.48 1.02
N CYS A 295 -2.95 9.21 0.71
CA CYS A 295 -3.63 7.97 1.06
C CYS A 295 -2.87 6.72 0.55
N TRP A 296 -2.20 6.84 -0.59
CA TRP A 296 -1.26 5.84 -1.10
C TRP A 296 -0.10 6.53 -1.80
N VAL A 297 1.11 5.97 -1.67
CA VAL A 297 2.31 6.49 -2.34
C VAL A 297 3.10 5.36 -3.00
N SER A 298 3.78 5.69 -4.10
CA SER A 298 4.70 4.79 -4.79
C SER A 298 5.87 5.58 -5.38
N ILE A 299 7.05 4.97 -5.47
CA ILE A 299 8.28 5.64 -5.92
C ILE A 299 9.10 4.73 -6.84
N SER A 300 9.74 5.32 -7.85
CA SER A 300 10.65 4.63 -8.76
C SER A 300 11.95 4.19 -8.09
N ASP A 301 12.69 3.26 -8.72
CA ASP A 301 13.92 2.68 -8.15
C ASP A 301 15.00 3.73 -7.88
N ASP A 302 15.09 4.75 -8.75
CA ASP A 302 16.03 5.85 -8.66
C ASP A 302 15.57 6.99 -7.74
N GLY A 303 14.38 6.86 -7.16
CA GLY A 303 13.80 7.82 -6.25
C GLY A 303 13.38 9.15 -6.89
N ASN A 304 13.31 9.24 -8.22
CA ASN A 304 13.05 10.51 -8.93
C ASN A 304 11.61 10.66 -9.43
N THR A 305 10.79 9.62 -9.42
CA THR A 305 9.37 9.69 -9.78
C THR A 305 8.55 9.18 -8.61
N VAL A 306 7.67 10.02 -8.08
CA VAL A 306 6.73 9.68 -6.99
C VAL A 306 5.32 9.81 -7.51
N ALA A 307 4.50 8.81 -7.24
CA ALA A 307 3.07 8.86 -7.43
C ALA A 307 2.37 8.94 -6.06
N ALA A 308 1.33 9.76 -5.95
CA ALA A 308 0.51 9.90 -4.75
C ALA A 308 -0.98 9.93 -5.12
N GLY A 309 -1.81 9.19 -4.38
CA GLY A 309 -3.26 9.18 -4.54
C GLY A 309 -3.94 10.21 -3.64
N ALA A 310 -5.15 10.63 -4.01
CA ALA A 310 -6.07 11.48 -3.25
C ALA A 310 -7.48 10.94 -3.48
N LEU A 311 -7.98 10.11 -2.57
CA LEU A 311 -9.18 9.30 -2.83
C LEU A 311 -10.47 10.13 -2.81
N ASP A 312 -10.47 11.21 -2.03
CA ASP A 312 -11.62 12.08 -1.79
C ASP A 312 -11.66 13.26 -2.78
N GLU A 313 -10.81 13.28 -3.81
CA GLU A 313 -10.84 14.38 -4.79
C GLU A 313 -12.12 14.35 -5.65
N ASP A 314 -12.82 15.48 -5.70
CA ASP A 314 -14.23 15.53 -6.16
C ASP A 314 -14.44 15.83 -7.65
N THR A 315 -13.38 16.13 -8.40
CA THR A 315 -13.55 16.60 -9.79
C THR A 315 -14.13 15.51 -10.68
N MET A 316 -15.32 15.75 -11.22
CA MET A 316 -16.00 14.83 -12.15
C MET A 316 -15.51 14.97 -13.61
N VAL A 317 -14.34 15.58 -13.84
CA VAL A 317 -13.73 15.74 -15.18
C VAL A 317 -12.61 14.73 -15.34
N GLY A 318 -12.77 13.80 -16.29
CA GLY A 318 -11.79 12.74 -16.56
C GLY A 318 -10.58 13.18 -17.39
N GLY A 319 -9.50 12.41 -17.30
CA GLY A 319 -8.32 12.58 -18.15
C GLY A 319 -7.03 12.88 -17.38
N ILE A 320 -6.07 13.51 -18.07
CA ILE A 320 -4.74 13.80 -17.57
C ILE A 320 -4.52 15.31 -17.63
N ASN A 321 -3.91 15.89 -16.59
CA ASN A 321 -3.73 17.33 -16.44
C ASN A 321 -5.06 18.08 -16.48
N VAL A 322 -6.04 17.54 -15.78
CA VAL A 322 -7.32 18.18 -15.53
C VAL A 322 -7.04 19.44 -14.70
N VAL A 323 -7.55 20.58 -15.17
CA VAL A 323 -7.46 21.86 -14.47
C VAL A 323 -8.85 22.16 -13.94
N GLN A 324 -8.96 22.39 -12.64
CA GLN A 324 -10.24 22.75 -12.05
C GLN A 324 -10.59 24.19 -12.45
N SER A 325 -11.63 24.37 -13.27
CA SER A 325 -12.09 25.70 -13.65
C SER A 325 -12.91 26.33 -12.53
N GLY A 326 -12.31 27.28 -11.82
CA GLY A 326 -13.03 28.09 -10.83
C GLY A 326 -12.89 27.58 -9.41
N HIS A 327 -11.67 27.60 -8.90
CA HIS A 327 -11.32 27.65 -7.48
C HIS A 327 -11.99 28.87 -6.80
N SER A 328 -13.32 28.90 -6.76
CA SER A 328 -13.99 29.66 -5.72
C SER A 328 -13.49 29.03 -4.44
N GLY A 329 -12.96 29.80 -3.49
CA GLY A 329 -12.55 29.31 -2.17
C GLY A 329 -13.72 28.75 -1.33
N VAL A 330 -14.66 28.08 -1.98
CA VAL A 330 -15.70 27.22 -1.48
C VAL A 330 -15.00 25.90 -1.17
N VAL A 331 -14.75 25.77 0.13
CA VAL A 331 -14.78 24.50 0.86
C VAL A 331 -15.77 23.59 0.19
N ASP A 332 -15.31 22.50 -0.44
CA ASP A 332 -16.09 21.33 -0.83
C ASP A 332 -17.38 21.64 -1.65
N GLY A 333 -17.58 20.97 -2.78
CA GLY A 333 -18.91 21.04 -3.39
C GLY A 333 -19.97 20.64 -2.34
N PRO A 334 -21.23 21.10 -2.40
CA PRO A 334 -22.26 20.52 -1.54
C PRO A 334 -22.43 19.01 -1.75
N ASP A 335 -21.87 18.48 -2.83
CA ASP A 335 -21.84 17.08 -3.21
C ASP A 335 -20.39 16.57 -3.14
N ASP A 336 -20.02 16.03 -1.98
CA ASP A 336 -18.84 15.16 -1.78
C ASP A 336 -18.97 13.98 -2.75
N ASN A 337 -18.16 13.99 -3.79
CA ASN A 337 -18.23 13.01 -4.88
C ASN A 337 -17.14 11.96 -4.78
N SER A 338 -16.03 12.23 -4.09
CA SER A 338 -14.99 11.24 -3.79
C SER A 338 -14.59 10.40 -5.02
N SER A 339 -14.50 11.07 -6.18
CA SER A 339 -14.22 10.41 -7.45
C SER A 339 -12.74 10.01 -7.59
N GLY A 340 -11.89 10.64 -6.79
CA GLY A 340 -10.48 10.32 -6.58
C GLY A 340 -9.54 10.79 -7.68
N ALA A 341 -8.30 11.09 -7.32
CA ALA A 341 -7.23 11.52 -8.21
C ALA A 341 -5.90 10.83 -7.91
N ALA A 342 -4.99 10.85 -8.89
CA ALA A 342 -3.59 10.53 -8.68
C ALA A 342 -2.70 11.65 -9.22
N TYR A 343 -1.52 11.80 -8.63
CA TYR A 343 -0.54 12.82 -8.97
C TYR A 343 0.83 12.19 -9.18
N VAL A 344 1.58 12.67 -10.16
CA VAL A 344 2.99 12.29 -10.38
C VAL A 344 3.88 13.50 -10.19
N PHE A 345 4.84 13.35 -9.28
CA PHE A 345 5.90 14.30 -9.00
C PHE A 345 7.23 13.78 -9.50
N VAL A 346 8.02 14.64 -10.14
CA VAL A 346 9.35 14.30 -10.67
C VAL A 346 10.43 15.20 -10.09
N ARG A 347 11.55 14.59 -9.72
CA ARG A 347 12.75 15.25 -9.18
C ARG A 347 13.79 15.49 -10.28
N ASN A 348 14.33 16.71 -10.32
CA ASN A 348 15.56 17.04 -11.04
C ASN A 348 16.53 17.74 -10.07
N GLY A 349 17.64 17.07 -9.75
CA GLY A 349 18.53 17.49 -8.66
C GLY A 349 17.81 17.44 -7.32
N THR A 350 17.59 18.60 -6.70
CA THR A 350 16.82 18.74 -5.45
C THR A 350 15.42 19.32 -5.66
N THR A 351 15.06 19.67 -6.90
CA THR A 351 13.79 20.33 -7.22
C THR A 351 12.76 19.28 -7.60
N TRP A 352 11.63 19.29 -6.89
CA TRP A 352 10.45 18.48 -7.21
C TRP A 352 9.43 19.33 -7.97
N THR A 353 8.76 18.72 -8.94
CA THR A 353 7.69 19.34 -9.72
C THR A 353 6.55 18.36 -9.90
N GLU A 354 5.30 18.79 -9.76
CA GLU A 354 4.15 18.01 -10.23
C GLU A 354 4.16 18.01 -11.76
N GLN A 355 4.39 16.82 -12.33
CA GLN A 355 4.45 16.58 -13.77
C GLN A 355 3.07 16.30 -14.36
N ALA A 356 2.19 15.61 -13.62
CA ALA A 356 0.84 15.33 -14.06
C ALA A 356 -0.14 15.04 -12.91
N ASN A 357 -1.41 15.34 -13.15
CA ASN A 357 -2.55 14.82 -12.39
C ASN A 357 -3.39 13.89 -13.29
N PHE A 358 -4.11 12.95 -12.68
CA PHE A 358 -4.83 11.88 -13.35
C PHE A 358 -6.20 11.68 -12.73
N LYS A 359 -7.18 11.47 -13.59
CA LYS A 359 -8.56 11.08 -13.28
C LYS A 359 -8.94 9.89 -14.17
N ALA A 360 -9.86 9.05 -13.70
CA ALA A 360 -10.42 7.98 -14.52
C ALA A 360 -10.96 8.52 -15.86
N SER A 361 -10.91 7.73 -16.93
CA SER A 361 -11.47 8.15 -18.23
C SER A 361 -13.01 8.15 -18.24
N ASN A 362 -13.62 7.42 -17.33
CA ASN A 362 -15.05 7.26 -17.10
C ASN A 362 -15.39 7.61 -15.64
N VAL A 363 -14.99 8.80 -15.19
CA VAL A 363 -15.14 9.25 -13.79
C VAL A 363 -16.55 8.99 -13.26
N GLY A 364 -16.64 8.13 -12.25
CA GLY A 364 -17.82 7.92 -11.42
C GLY A 364 -17.68 8.59 -10.05
N LYS A 365 -18.83 8.77 -9.41
CA LYS A 365 -18.92 9.20 -8.01
C LYS A 365 -18.53 8.01 -7.13
N ASP A 366 -17.80 8.25 -6.06
CA ASP A 366 -17.37 7.26 -5.06
C ASP A 366 -16.50 6.12 -5.63
N ASP A 367 -15.96 6.29 -6.85
CA ASP A 367 -15.07 5.34 -7.54
C ASP A 367 -13.70 5.19 -6.85
N TRP A 368 -13.32 6.18 -6.02
CA TRP A 368 -12.05 6.26 -5.28
C TRP A 368 -10.80 6.04 -6.14
N PHE A 369 -10.77 6.63 -7.34
CA PHE A 369 -9.60 6.55 -8.20
C PHE A 369 -8.33 7.06 -7.49
N GLY A 370 -7.26 6.27 -7.47
CA GLY A 370 -6.01 6.65 -6.80
C GLY A 370 -5.83 6.10 -5.39
N ILE A 371 -6.84 5.45 -4.80
CA ILE A 371 -6.72 4.81 -3.48
C ILE A 371 -5.66 3.69 -3.43
N ARG A 372 -5.35 3.10 -4.59
CA ARG A 372 -4.22 2.21 -4.82
C ARG A 372 -3.53 2.60 -6.11
N LEU A 373 -2.20 2.69 -6.08
CA LEU A 373 -1.41 2.94 -7.27
C LEU A 373 -0.01 2.35 -7.16
N HIS A 374 0.65 2.20 -8.31
CA HIS A 374 2.04 1.75 -8.36
C HIS A 374 2.74 2.34 -9.58
N VAL A 375 3.90 2.97 -9.37
CA VAL A 375 4.81 3.36 -10.45
C VAL A 375 5.86 2.26 -10.71
N SER A 376 6.17 1.96 -11.97
CA SER A 376 7.23 1.01 -12.30
C SER A 376 8.60 1.49 -11.81
N GLY A 377 9.56 0.56 -11.66
CA GLY A 377 10.89 0.88 -11.17
C GLY A 377 11.66 1.87 -12.05
N ASP A 378 11.38 1.91 -13.36
CA ASP A 378 11.91 2.91 -14.30
C ASP A 378 11.15 4.25 -14.29
N GLY A 379 10.06 4.35 -13.52
CA GLY A 379 9.23 5.55 -13.39
C GLY A 379 8.28 5.82 -14.56
N ASN A 380 8.27 4.99 -15.62
CA ASN A 380 7.59 5.34 -16.88
C ASN A 380 6.18 4.76 -17.04
N THR A 381 5.79 3.85 -16.16
CA THR A 381 4.46 3.24 -16.13
C THR A 381 3.81 3.52 -14.79
N LEU A 382 2.54 3.92 -14.80
CA LEU A 382 1.73 4.11 -13.59
C LEU A 382 0.46 3.28 -13.74
N ALA A 383 0.20 2.40 -12.78
CA ALA A 383 -1.10 1.75 -12.63
C ALA A 383 -1.87 2.44 -11.51
N VAL A 384 -3.14 2.77 -11.75
CA VAL A 384 -4.02 3.42 -10.78
C VAL A 384 -5.33 2.63 -10.67
N GLY A 385 -5.71 2.29 -9.45
CA GLY A 385 -6.95 1.58 -9.14
C GLY A 385 -8.10 2.52 -8.85
N ALA A 386 -9.31 2.04 -9.14
CA ALA A 386 -10.59 2.59 -8.72
C ALA A 386 -11.46 1.39 -8.31
N PRO A 387 -11.35 0.89 -7.07
CA PRO A 387 -11.98 -0.36 -6.65
C PRO A 387 -13.50 -0.31 -6.67
N ASN A 388 -14.09 0.89 -6.59
CA ASN A 388 -15.54 1.07 -6.59
C ASN A 388 -16.11 1.38 -7.97
N GLU A 389 -15.29 1.31 -9.03
CA GLU A 389 -15.74 1.60 -10.39
C GLU A 389 -16.81 0.61 -10.89
N ASP A 390 -17.94 1.13 -11.38
CA ASP A 390 -19.19 0.37 -11.60
C ASP A 390 -19.31 -0.41 -12.93
N SER A 391 -18.29 -0.37 -13.80
CA SER A 391 -18.41 -1.00 -15.11
C SER A 391 -18.47 -2.53 -15.01
N ALA A 392 -19.40 -3.15 -15.73
CA ALA A 392 -19.48 -4.60 -15.95
C ALA A 392 -18.51 -5.10 -17.04
N ALA A 393 -17.62 -4.24 -17.54
CA ALA A 393 -16.59 -4.64 -18.49
C ALA A 393 -15.73 -5.80 -17.95
N GLN A 394 -15.33 -6.69 -18.84
CA GLN A 394 -14.47 -7.84 -18.54
C GLN A 394 -13.16 -7.76 -19.32
N GLY A 395 -12.07 -8.19 -18.68
CA GLY A 395 -10.76 -8.29 -19.30
C GLY A 395 -10.14 -6.93 -19.63
N ILE A 396 -9.71 -6.74 -20.88
CA ILE A 396 -8.87 -5.60 -21.28
C ILE A 396 -9.63 -4.72 -22.26
N ASN A 397 -9.68 -3.40 -21.98
CA ASN A 397 -10.29 -2.38 -22.83
C ASN A 397 -11.76 -2.68 -23.19
N GLY A 398 -12.51 -3.23 -22.23
CA GLY A 398 -13.97 -3.38 -22.36
C GLY A 398 -14.72 -2.03 -22.34
N ASN A 399 -16.06 -2.09 -22.44
CA ASN A 399 -16.89 -0.90 -22.43
C ASN A 399 -17.00 -0.28 -21.03
N GLN A 400 -16.19 0.75 -20.79
CA GLN A 400 -16.16 1.51 -19.53
C GLN A 400 -17.48 2.17 -19.11
N ASN A 401 -18.44 2.34 -20.04
CA ASN A 401 -19.71 2.99 -19.73
C ASN A 401 -20.84 2.01 -19.32
N ASP A 402 -20.53 0.72 -19.22
CA ASP A 402 -21.50 -0.30 -18.80
C ASP A 402 -21.63 -0.34 -17.27
N ASN A 403 -22.24 0.66 -16.65
CA ASN A 403 -22.33 0.78 -15.18
C ASN A 403 -23.41 -0.14 -14.58
N SER A 404 -23.44 -1.40 -14.98
CA SER A 404 -24.39 -2.40 -14.49
C SER A 404 -23.82 -3.31 -13.40
N ALA A 405 -22.53 -3.13 -13.04
CA ALA A 405 -21.84 -3.91 -12.01
C ALA A 405 -21.25 -3.01 -10.92
N ASP A 406 -22.11 -2.56 -10.01
CA ASP A 406 -21.76 -1.72 -8.85
C ASP A 406 -20.49 -2.21 -8.14
N GLU A 407 -19.53 -1.30 -7.90
CA GLU A 407 -18.30 -1.55 -7.13
C GLU A 407 -17.47 -2.76 -7.62
N ALA A 408 -17.50 -3.02 -8.93
CA ALA A 408 -16.75 -4.13 -9.51
C ALA A 408 -15.24 -3.84 -9.65
N GLY A 409 -14.89 -2.56 -9.77
CA GLY A 409 -13.54 -2.02 -9.69
C GLY A 409 -12.69 -2.13 -10.96
N ALA A 410 -11.73 -1.23 -11.17
CA ALA A 410 -10.91 -1.16 -12.38
C ALA A 410 -9.45 -0.75 -12.12
N VAL A 411 -8.57 -1.05 -13.09
CA VAL A 411 -7.21 -0.46 -13.14
C VAL A 411 -6.99 0.27 -14.46
N TYR A 412 -6.44 1.48 -14.34
CA TYR A 412 -6.04 2.33 -15.45
C TYR A 412 -4.52 2.36 -15.53
N LEU A 413 -3.97 2.01 -16.68
CA LEU A 413 -2.53 1.98 -16.90
C LEU A 413 -2.11 3.12 -17.80
N PHE A 414 -1.23 3.95 -17.28
CA PHE A 414 -0.66 5.11 -17.96
C PHE A 414 0.80 4.85 -18.29
N GLY A 415 1.25 5.35 -19.43
CA GLY A 415 2.66 5.36 -19.81
C GLY A 415 3.09 6.77 -20.17
N ARG A 416 4.36 7.10 -19.95
CA ARG A 416 4.95 8.36 -20.41
C ARG A 416 5.99 8.18 -21.50
N ASP A 417 6.01 9.13 -22.43
CA ASP A 417 7.11 9.39 -23.35
C ASP A 417 7.67 10.80 -23.06
N GLY A 418 8.91 10.86 -22.60
CA GLY A 418 9.48 12.08 -22.03
C GLY A 418 8.68 12.55 -20.82
N THR A 419 7.99 13.69 -20.95
CA THR A 419 7.13 14.26 -19.90
C THR A 419 5.63 14.07 -20.18
N THR A 420 5.26 13.47 -21.30
CA THR A 420 3.87 13.36 -21.74
C THR A 420 3.29 12.02 -21.30
N TRP A 421 2.30 12.05 -20.42
CA TRP A 421 1.56 10.86 -20.00
C TRP A 421 0.34 10.61 -20.89
N SER A 422 0.00 9.34 -21.09
CA SER A 422 -1.20 8.93 -21.80
C SER A 422 -1.73 7.60 -21.24
N GLN A 423 -3.06 7.47 -21.16
CA GLN A 423 -3.71 6.22 -20.81
C GLN A 423 -3.49 5.20 -21.93
N GLN A 424 -2.96 4.04 -21.57
CA GLN A 424 -2.63 2.96 -22.50
C GLN A 424 -3.69 1.87 -22.47
N VAL A 425 -4.14 1.50 -21.26
CA VAL A 425 -5.00 0.34 -21.06
C VAL A 425 -5.96 0.56 -19.89
N TYR A 426 -7.16 0.02 -20.01
CA TYR A 426 -8.14 -0.18 -18.95
C TYR A 426 -8.29 -1.68 -18.67
N PHE A 427 -8.18 -2.09 -17.41
CA PHE A 427 -8.19 -3.49 -16.98
C PHE A 427 -9.34 -3.77 -16.03
N LYS A 428 -9.93 -4.95 -16.20
CA LYS A 428 -10.94 -5.57 -15.36
C LYS A 428 -10.61 -7.04 -15.11
N GLY A 429 -11.26 -7.62 -14.12
CA GLY A 429 -11.30 -9.07 -13.94
C GLY A 429 -11.84 -9.78 -15.18
N SER A 430 -11.46 -11.05 -15.39
CA SER A 430 -12.04 -11.84 -16.48
C SER A 430 -13.45 -12.35 -16.17
N ASN A 431 -13.85 -12.31 -14.90
CA ASN A 431 -15.14 -12.70 -14.35
C ASN A 431 -15.72 -11.59 -13.46
N THR A 432 -15.61 -10.34 -13.90
CA THR A 432 -16.14 -9.15 -13.20
C THR A 432 -17.58 -9.36 -12.72
N GLU A 433 -17.80 -9.22 -11.42
CA GLU A 433 -19.10 -9.18 -10.77
C GLU A 433 -19.21 -7.97 -9.82
N LYS A 434 -20.44 -7.68 -9.35
CA LYS A 434 -20.69 -6.60 -8.40
C LYS A 434 -19.91 -6.83 -7.11
N PHE A 435 -19.38 -5.76 -6.52
CA PHE A 435 -18.70 -5.78 -5.23
C PHE A 435 -17.42 -6.63 -5.20
N ASP A 436 -16.85 -7.00 -6.35
CA ASP A 436 -15.57 -7.73 -6.40
C ASP A 436 -14.39 -6.85 -5.96
N GLU A 437 -14.55 -5.52 -6.06
CA GLU A 437 -13.53 -4.51 -5.76
C GLU A 437 -12.17 -4.80 -6.44
N PHE A 438 -12.21 -5.12 -7.73
CA PHE A 438 -10.99 -5.28 -8.51
C PHE A 438 -10.15 -4.00 -8.44
N SER A 439 -8.86 -4.13 -8.13
CA SER A 439 -7.90 -3.07 -7.78
C SER A 439 -7.73 -2.74 -6.29
N SER A 440 -8.28 -3.56 -5.39
CA SER A 440 -8.01 -3.46 -3.94
C SER A 440 -6.51 -3.52 -3.57
N ALA A 441 -5.70 -4.14 -4.42
CA ALA A 441 -4.24 -4.09 -4.40
C ALA A 441 -3.67 -4.11 -5.82
N ILE A 442 -2.53 -3.45 -6.05
CA ILE A 442 -1.85 -3.39 -7.35
C ILE A 442 -0.34 -3.54 -7.16
N ALA A 443 0.28 -4.45 -7.92
CA ALA A 443 1.73 -4.57 -8.00
C ALA A 443 2.20 -4.58 -9.46
N LEU A 444 3.26 -3.82 -9.77
CA LEU A 444 3.97 -3.85 -11.05
C LEU A 444 5.35 -4.51 -10.88
N SER A 445 5.80 -5.24 -11.91
CA SER A 445 7.22 -5.58 -12.06
C SER A 445 8.04 -4.33 -12.37
N ARG A 446 9.36 -4.42 -12.19
CA ARG A 446 10.29 -3.29 -12.40
C ARG A 446 10.16 -2.67 -13.79
N ASP A 447 9.98 -3.51 -14.80
CA ASP A 447 9.84 -3.10 -16.20
C ASP A 447 8.40 -2.77 -16.63
N GLY A 448 7.45 -2.81 -15.69
CA GLY A 448 6.03 -2.54 -15.94
C GLY A 448 5.34 -3.55 -16.86
N ARG A 449 5.96 -4.69 -17.19
CA ARG A 449 5.39 -5.70 -18.11
C ARG A 449 4.49 -6.71 -17.43
N THR A 450 4.68 -6.93 -16.13
CA THR A 450 3.82 -7.79 -15.32
C THR A 450 3.07 -6.93 -14.32
N MET A 451 1.76 -7.13 -14.23
CA MET A 451 0.90 -6.49 -13.24
C MET A 451 0.10 -7.57 -12.51
N ALA A 452 0.07 -7.52 -11.19
CA ALA A 452 -0.84 -8.30 -10.37
C ALA A 452 -1.87 -7.37 -9.73
N VAL A 453 -3.14 -7.76 -9.76
CA VAL A 453 -4.27 -6.97 -9.25
C VAL A 453 -5.13 -7.82 -8.35
N GLY A 454 -5.42 -7.32 -7.15
CA GLY A 454 -6.31 -7.96 -6.17
C GLY A 454 -7.77 -7.61 -6.43
N ALA A 455 -8.65 -8.54 -6.09
CA ALA A 455 -10.09 -8.37 -5.99
C ALA A 455 -10.51 -9.12 -4.73
N HIS A 456 -10.29 -8.51 -3.57
CA HIS A 456 -10.36 -9.23 -2.28
C HIS A 456 -11.78 -9.67 -1.90
N PHE A 457 -12.81 -9.06 -2.48
CA PHE A 457 -14.21 -9.47 -2.32
C PHE A 457 -14.73 -10.37 -3.44
N GLU A 458 -13.88 -10.73 -4.40
CA GLU A 458 -14.24 -11.72 -5.40
C GLU A 458 -14.71 -13.02 -4.76
N SER A 459 -15.84 -13.52 -5.25
CA SER A 459 -16.49 -14.71 -4.70
C SER A 459 -16.18 -15.91 -5.57
N SER A 460 -15.26 -16.77 -5.13
CA SER A 460 -15.02 -18.04 -5.82
C SER A 460 -14.48 -19.19 -4.97
N GLY A 461 -15.08 -20.37 -5.08
CA GLY A 461 -14.61 -21.63 -4.49
C GLY A 461 -13.43 -22.27 -5.23
N ALA A 462 -12.96 -21.67 -6.32
CA ALA A 462 -11.79 -22.11 -7.04
C ALA A 462 -10.54 -22.12 -6.16
N LYS A 463 -9.68 -23.13 -6.35
CA LYS A 463 -8.44 -23.32 -5.59
C LYS A 463 -7.22 -23.13 -6.47
N GLY A 464 -6.18 -22.50 -5.93
CA GLY A 464 -4.88 -22.40 -6.59
C GLY A 464 -4.91 -21.59 -7.89
N ILE A 465 -4.36 -22.13 -8.97
CA ILE A 465 -4.09 -21.38 -10.21
C ILE A 465 -5.05 -21.80 -11.33
N ASN A 466 -5.67 -20.81 -11.96
CA ASN A 466 -6.57 -20.94 -13.12
C ASN A 466 -7.72 -21.92 -12.87
N GLY A 467 -8.26 -21.91 -11.65
CA GLY A 467 -9.48 -22.64 -11.33
C GLY A 467 -10.72 -22.07 -12.03
N ASN A 468 -11.89 -22.67 -11.76
CA ASN A 468 -13.15 -22.22 -12.37
C ASN A 468 -13.58 -20.86 -11.80
N GLN A 469 -13.36 -19.80 -12.57
CA GLN A 469 -13.76 -18.43 -12.21
C GLN A 469 -15.27 -18.19 -12.08
N ARG A 470 -16.11 -19.16 -12.47
CA ARG A 470 -17.58 -19.06 -12.33
C ARG A 470 -18.10 -19.74 -11.07
N ASP A 471 -17.21 -20.24 -10.23
CA ASP A 471 -17.57 -21.00 -9.04
C ASP A 471 -17.87 -20.07 -7.87
N ASN A 472 -19.00 -19.37 -7.85
CA ASN A 472 -19.31 -18.38 -6.80
C ASN A 472 -19.79 -19.01 -5.48
N SER A 473 -19.29 -20.21 -5.15
CA SER A 473 -19.68 -20.97 -3.95
C SER A 473 -19.02 -20.50 -2.65
N MET A 474 -18.03 -19.60 -2.72
CA MET A 474 -17.31 -19.06 -1.57
C MET A 474 -17.26 -17.53 -1.64
N SER A 475 -18.17 -16.87 -0.92
CA SER A 475 -18.32 -15.41 -0.81
C SER A 475 -17.05 -14.74 -0.32
N GLN A 476 -16.63 -13.65 -0.97
CA GLN A 476 -15.53 -12.78 -0.48
C GLN A 476 -14.24 -13.55 -0.13
N SER A 477 -14.00 -14.64 -0.84
CA SER A 477 -12.79 -15.46 -0.66
C SER A 477 -11.57 -14.83 -1.32
N GLY A 478 -11.79 -13.91 -2.26
CA GLY A 478 -10.83 -13.02 -2.87
C GLY A 478 -9.96 -13.66 -3.94
N ALA A 479 -9.49 -12.89 -4.91
CA ALA A 479 -8.68 -13.37 -6.03
C ALA A 479 -7.54 -12.40 -6.40
N VAL A 480 -6.57 -12.92 -7.15
CA VAL A 480 -5.54 -12.11 -7.81
C VAL A 480 -5.50 -12.44 -9.31
N TYR A 481 -5.45 -11.39 -10.13
CA TYR A 481 -5.31 -11.47 -11.57
C TYR A 481 -3.93 -10.99 -12.00
N ILE A 482 -3.23 -11.80 -12.80
CA ILE A 482 -1.90 -11.46 -13.32
C ILE A 482 -1.99 -11.17 -14.81
N PHE A 483 -1.59 -9.98 -15.22
CA PHE A 483 -1.48 -9.53 -16.60
C PHE A 483 0.00 -9.47 -16.99
N ILE A 484 0.33 -9.96 -18.18
CA ILE A 484 1.69 -9.99 -18.72
C ILE A 484 1.60 -9.52 -20.16
N ARG A 485 2.41 -8.52 -20.53
CA ARG A 485 2.54 -8.03 -21.90
C ARG A 485 3.52 -8.84 -22.74
#